data_AF-A3RFL8-F1
#
_entry.id   AF-A3RFL8-F1
#
_cell.length_a   1.000
_cell.length_b   1.000
_cell.length_c   1.000
_cell.angle_alpha   90.00
_cell.angle_beta   90.00
_cell.angle_gamma   90.00
#
_symmetry.space_group_name_H-M   'P 1'
#
loop_
_entity.id
_entity.type
_entity.pdbx_description
1 polymer ?
#
loop_
_entity_poly.entity_id
_entity_poly.type
_entity_poly.pdbx_seq_one_letter_code
_entity_poly.pdbx_strand_id
1 'polypeptide(L)'
;GRYWYHSHSRFQEQVGLYGPIVVERRGGERHAADREHTLLLSDWSDHDPDHIYATLKRQSDYYNYGKRTVPDFLADVREKGFSATVAERRMWAAMRMDPTDLADVSGYAYTYLLNGNTPAANWTGLFKPGERVPLRLINGSSMSFFDVRIPGLKLTVVATDGQDVEPVTVDELRIGTAEVYDVIVIPGDAAYTVFAQSMDRSGFARGTLAPSAGMTAAVPALDARAILSMNDMGMSHEGMDHSKMDPSAMQPLHHAPAESGPIVDMRADMLMIGLDEPGIGLRNNGRRVLTYADLSTIGEPST
;
A
#
# COMPACT_ATOMS: atom_id res chain seq x y z
N GLY A 1 -16.54 -11.52 -10.37
CA GLY A 1 -15.42 -10.97 -9.60
C GLY A 1 -14.64 -10.00 -10.45
N ARG A 2 -13.80 -9.18 -9.82
CA ARG A 2 -12.97 -8.17 -10.49
C ARG A 2 -11.54 -8.69 -10.42
N TYR A 3 -10.94 -8.78 -11.58
CA TYR A 3 -9.61 -9.33 -11.78
C TYR A 3 -8.85 -8.41 -12.72
N TRP A 4 -7.62 -8.78 -13.05
CA TRP A 4 -6.81 -8.10 -14.03
C TRP A 4 -5.87 -9.12 -14.67
N TYR A 5 -5.30 -8.78 -15.82
CA TYR A 5 -4.24 -9.55 -16.46
C TYR A 5 -2.98 -8.70 -16.55
N HIS A 6 -1.84 -9.36 -16.59
CA HIS A 6 -0.57 -8.77 -16.97
C HIS A 6 0.31 -9.82 -17.63
N SER A 7 1.38 -9.38 -18.28
CA SER A 7 2.38 -10.30 -18.81
C SER A 7 3.22 -10.93 -17.70
N HIS A 8 3.43 -12.23 -17.81
CA HIS A 8 4.35 -13.02 -16.98
C HIS A 8 5.72 -13.23 -17.66
N SER A 9 6.06 -12.40 -18.64
CA SER A 9 7.34 -12.48 -19.36
C SER A 9 8.21 -11.26 -19.07
N ARG A 10 9.31 -11.49 -18.32
CA ARG A 10 10.26 -10.45 -17.91
C ARG A 10 9.52 -9.24 -17.32
N PHE A 11 9.81 -8.04 -17.79
CA PHE A 11 9.27 -6.78 -17.30
C PHE A 11 8.21 -6.18 -18.25
N GLN A 12 7.54 -7.02 -19.06
CA GLN A 12 6.51 -6.54 -19.98
C GLN A 12 5.34 -5.84 -19.27
N GLU A 13 5.03 -6.25 -18.04
CA GLU A 13 4.07 -5.56 -17.18
C GLU A 13 4.48 -4.10 -16.93
N GLN A 14 5.74 -3.84 -16.55
CA GLN A 14 6.25 -2.48 -16.28
C GLN A 14 6.17 -1.53 -17.49
N VAL A 15 6.14 -2.09 -18.70
CA VAL A 15 6.01 -1.30 -19.94
C VAL A 15 4.58 -1.25 -20.49
N GLY A 16 3.59 -1.61 -19.66
CA GLY A 16 2.17 -1.37 -19.94
C GLY A 16 1.36 -2.57 -20.42
N LEU A 17 1.91 -3.79 -20.40
CA LEU A 17 1.17 -4.99 -20.84
C LEU A 17 0.31 -5.57 -19.70
N TYR A 18 -0.75 -4.85 -19.34
CA TYR A 18 -1.74 -5.23 -18.32
C TYR A 18 -3.11 -4.60 -18.60
N GLY A 19 -4.15 -5.08 -17.92
CA GLY A 19 -5.47 -4.46 -17.97
C GLY A 19 -6.52 -5.14 -17.09
N PRO A 20 -7.65 -4.47 -16.82
CA PRO A 20 -8.71 -5.02 -15.98
C PRO A 20 -9.49 -6.13 -16.69
N ILE A 21 -9.97 -7.11 -15.91
CA ILE A 21 -10.91 -8.15 -16.32
C ILE A 21 -12.10 -8.11 -15.36
N VAL A 22 -13.29 -7.87 -15.89
CA VAL A 22 -14.53 -7.86 -15.12
C VAL A 22 -15.33 -9.10 -15.49
N VAL A 23 -15.63 -9.94 -14.50
CA VAL A 23 -16.51 -11.09 -14.66
C VAL A 23 -17.81 -10.82 -13.92
N GLU A 24 -18.85 -10.49 -14.66
CA GLU A 24 -20.17 -10.16 -14.12
C GLU A 24 -20.84 -11.38 -13.47
N ARG A 25 -21.52 -11.14 -12.35
CA ARG A 25 -22.31 -12.18 -11.70
C ARG A 25 -23.55 -12.51 -12.53
N ARG A 26 -23.79 -13.80 -12.81
CA ARG A 26 -24.97 -14.29 -13.58
C ARG A 26 -26.33 -13.78 -13.04
N GLY A 27 -26.43 -13.56 -11.73
CA GLY A 27 -27.65 -13.07 -11.06
C GLY A 27 -27.72 -11.56 -10.84
N GLY A 28 -26.82 -10.80 -11.47
CA GLY A 28 -26.65 -9.36 -11.21
C GLY A 28 -25.73 -9.07 -10.04
N GLU A 29 -25.21 -7.85 -10.00
CA GLU A 29 -24.30 -7.38 -8.96
C GLU A 29 -25.02 -7.14 -7.62
N ARG A 30 -24.43 -7.59 -6.51
CA ARG A 30 -24.98 -7.35 -5.16
C ARG A 30 -25.10 -5.86 -4.85
N HIS A 31 -24.16 -5.08 -5.37
CA HIS A 31 -24.09 -3.64 -5.23
C HIS A 31 -24.27 -2.98 -6.59
N ALA A 32 -25.42 -3.23 -7.22
CA ALA A 32 -25.77 -2.58 -8.47
C ALA A 32 -25.75 -1.05 -8.32
N ALA A 33 -25.19 -0.39 -9.32
CA ALA A 33 -25.13 1.05 -9.43
C ALA A 33 -25.29 1.46 -10.90
N ASP A 34 -25.84 2.65 -11.12
CA ASP A 34 -26.00 3.20 -12.47
C ASP A 34 -24.64 3.51 -13.13
N ARG A 35 -23.61 3.69 -12.31
CA ARG A 35 -22.27 4.04 -12.74
C ARG A 35 -21.23 3.42 -11.81
N GLU A 36 -20.19 2.90 -12.41
CA GLU A 36 -18.99 2.39 -11.75
C GLU A 36 -17.75 2.90 -12.46
N HIS A 37 -16.65 2.99 -11.73
CA HIS A 37 -15.35 3.36 -12.28
C HIS A 37 -14.30 2.32 -11.91
N THR A 38 -13.56 1.84 -12.92
CA THR A 38 -12.35 1.05 -12.68
C THR A 38 -11.16 1.99 -12.55
N LEU A 39 -10.41 1.83 -11.46
CA LEU A 39 -9.27 2.62 -11.05
C LEU A 39 -8.04 1.71 -10.98
N LEU A 40 -7.25 1.69 -12.05
CA LEU A 40 -6.02 0.91 -12.14
C LEU A 40 -4.83 1.81 -11.77
N LEU A 41 -4.18 1.48 -10.67
CA LEU A 41 -2.92 2.07 -10.20
C LEU A 41 -1.74 1.32 -10.83
N SER A 42 -0.72 2.07 -11.25
CA SER A 42 0.52 1.52 -11.82
C SER A 42 1.72 2.43 -11.50
N ASP A 43 2.92 1.86 -11.49
CA ASP A 43 4.18 2.60 -11.52
C ASP A 43 4.76 2.58 -12.95
N TRP A 44 5.32 3.71 -13.38
CA TRP A 44 5.91 3.86 -14.71
C TRP A 44 7.31 4.44 -14.61
N SER A 45 8.26 3.90 -15.37
CA SER A 45 9.57 4.53 -15.55
C SER A 45 9.85 4.75 -17.03
N ASP A 46 10.51 5.86 -17.34
CA ASP A 46 11.12 6.07 -18.66
C ASP A 46 12.46 5.33 -18.79
N HIS A 47 12.98 4.75 -17.69
CA HIS A 47 14.13 3.87 -17.70
C HIS A 47 13.75 2.45 -18.12
N ASP A 48 14.69 1.76 -18.77
CA ASP A 48 14.56 0.33 -19.06
C ASP A 48 14.44 -0.47 -17.76
N PRO A 49 13.37 -1.27 -17.56
CA PRO A 49 13.22 -2.14 -16.39
C PRO A 49 14.40 -3.09 -16.15
N ASP A 50 15.02 -3.60 -17.22
CA ASP A 50 16.21 -4.45 -17.09
C ASP A 50 17.38 -3.68 -16.45
N HIS A 51 17.47 -2.36 -16.70
CA HIS A 51 18.47 -1.50 -16.08
C HIS A 51 18.16 -1.21 -14.60
N ILE A 52 16.89 -0.94 -14.27
CA ILE A 52 16.45 -0.77 -12.87
C ILE A 52 16.79 -2.03 -12.08
N TYR A 53 16.40 -3.20 -12.59
CA TYR A 53 16.68 -4.48 -11.97
C TYR A 53 18.18 -4.74 -11.79
N ALA A 54 18.98 -4.53 -12.84
CA ALA A 54 20.43 -4.72 -12.77
C ALA A 54 21.11 -3.77 -11.76
N THR A 55 20.55 -2.58 -11.57
CA THR A 55 21.02 -1.60 -10.58
C THR A 55 20.72 -2.10 -9.17
N LEU A 56 19.48 -2.52 -8.91
CA LEU A 56 19.07 -3.08 -7.61
C LEU A 56 19.90 -4.32 -7.22
N LYS A 57 20.25 -5.17 -8.18
CA LYS A 57 21.13 -6.33 -7.93
C LYS A 57 22.57 -5.97 -7.57
N ARG A 58 23.02 -4.74 -7.87
CA ARG A 58 24.35 -4.24 -7.47
C ARG A 58 24.29 -3.44 -6.17
N GLN A 59 23.20 -2.69 -5.99
CA GLN A 59 22.99 -1.81 -4.86
C GLN A 59 21.48 -1.67 -4.62
N SER A 60 20.97 -2.36 -3.61
CA SER A 60 19.52 -2.41 -3.32
C SER A 60 18.95 -1.05 -2.90
N ASP A 61 19.72 -0.24 -2.18
CA ASP A 61 19.29 1.06 -1.66
C ASP A 61 19.49 2.23 -2.65
N TYR A 62 19.77 1.95 -3.93
CA TYR A 62 20.17 2.97 -4.91
C TYR A 62 19.12 4.06 -5.12
N TYR A 63 17.84 3.69 -5.17
CA TYR A 63 16.75 4.63 -5.37
C TYR A 63 16.16 5.17 -4.06
N ASN A 64 16.76 4.84 -2.91
CA ASN A 64 16.38 5.42 -1.62
C ASN A 64 17.12 6.75 -1.39
N TYR A 65 16.42 7.85 -1.67
CA TYR A 65 16.89 9.22 -1.39
C TYR A 65 16.40 9.75 -0.04
N GLY A 66 15.68 8.95 0.75
CA GLY A 66 15.13 9.30 2.06
C GLY A 66 16.07 9.11 3.23
N LYS A 67 17.38 9.15 3.00
CA LYS A 67 18.38 8.74 3.97
C LYS A 67 18.42 9.66 5.18
N ARG A 68 18.67 9.05 6.34
CA ARG A 68 18.81 9.73 7.63
C ARG A 68 19.99 10.70 7.60
N THR A 69 19.78 11.91 8.09
CA THR A 69 20.75 13.00 8.09
C THR A 69 21.31 13.30 9.50
N VAL A 70 22.26 14.23 9.59
CA VAL A 70 22.78 14.73 10.88
C VAL A 70 21.70 15.44 11.70
N PRO A 71 20.86 16.33 11.12
CA PRO A 71 19.70 16.87 11.84
C PRO A 71 18.79 15.80 12.44
N ASP A 72 18.51 14.72 11.69
CA ASP A 72 17.69 13.61 12.18
C ASP A 72 18.31 12.92 13.38
N PHE A 73 19.64 12.72 13.35
CA PHE A 73 20.37 12.17 14.50
C PHE A 73 20.23 13.06 15.74
N LEU A 74 20.35 14.38 15.58
CA LEU A 74 20.20 15.31 16.70
C LEU A 74 18.76 15.31 17.25
N ALA A 75 17.76 15.14 16.39
CA ALA A 75 16.37 14.96 16.81
C ALA A 75 16.20 13.67 17.63
N ASP A 76 16.71 12.54 17.12
CA ASP A 76 16.67 11.24 17.83
C ASP A 76 17.32 11.32 19.22
N VAL A 77 18.48 11.97 19.32
CA VAL A 77 19.20 12.13 20.59
C VAL A 77 18.41 12.97 21.59
N ARG A 78 17.68 13.99 21.13
CA ARG A 78 16.81 14.81 21.99
C ARG A 78 15.60 14.03 22.49
N GLU A 79 15.06 13.14 21.67
CA GLU A 79 13.86 12.37 21.98
C GLU A 79 14.17 11.13 22.84
N LYS A 80 15.17 10.33 22.43
CA LYS A 80 15.47 9.01 22.99
C LYS A 80 16.72 8.98 23.88
N GLY A 81 17.56 10.01 23.80
CA GLY A 81 18.86 10.06 24.48
C GLY A 81 19.99 9.42 23.65
N PHE A 82 21.22 9.91 23.87
CA PHE A 82 22.38 9.56 23.04
C PHE A 82 22.71 8.06 22.99
N SER A 83 22.69 7.38 24.14
CA SER A 83 23.02 5.96 24.24
C SER A 83 22.04 5.10 23.43
N ALA A 84 20.73 5.36 23.58
CA ALA A 84 19.68 4.63 22.87
C ALA A 84 19.76 4.85 21.36
N THR A 85 19.94 6.09 20.90
CA THR A 85 20.08 6.41 19.47
C THR A 85 21.28 5.70 18.84
N VAL A 86 22.44 5.68 19.53
CA VAL A 86 23.64 5.01 19.01
C VAL A 86 23.46 3.49 18.99
N ALA A 87 22.80 2.91 20.00
CA ALA A 87 22.50 1.49 20.04
C ALA A 87 21.57 1.07 18.88
N GLU A 88 20.46 1.79 18.69
CA GLU A 88 19.51 1.56 17.59
C GLU A 88 20.19 1.63 16.22
N ARG A 89 21.03 2.66 15.98
CA ARG A 89 21.77 2.78 14.71
C ARG A 89 22.80 1.67 14.52
N ARG A 90 23.45 1.22 15.59
CA ARG A 90 24.38 0.07 15.52
C ARG A 90 23.64 -1.21 15.18
N MET A 91 22.43 -1.43 15.69
CA MET A 91 21.62 -2.60 15.35
C MET A 91 21.24 -2.62 13.87
N TRP A 92 20.68 -1.52 13.34
CA TRP A 92 20.38 -1.40 11.90
C TRP A 92 21.61 -1.63 11.02
N ALA A 93 22.76 -1.04 11.40
CA ALA A 93 24.02 -1.24 10.68
C ALA A 93 24.51 -2.69 10.73
N ALA A 94 24.36 -3.38 11.87
CA ALA A 94 24.74 -4.79 12.01
C ALA A 94 23.85 -5.71 11.16
N MET A 95 22.56 -5.39 11.05
CA MET A 95 21.62 -6.07 10.16
C MET A 95 21.82 -5.73 8.67
N ARG A 96 22.65 -4.72 8.38
CA ARG A 96 22.88 -4.19 7.01
C ARG A 96 21.59 -3.75 6.32
N MET A 97 20.68 -3.15 7.08
CA MET A 97 19.42 -2.61 6.59
C MET A 97 19.36 -1.11 6.80
N ASP A 98 18.71 -0.39 5.88
CA ASP A 98 18.38 1.02 6.04
C ASP A 98 16.91 1.13 6.50
N PRO A 99 16.64 1.70 7.68
CA PRO A 99 15.27 1.80 8.19
C PRO A 99 14.38 2.76 7.41
N THR A 100 14.92 3.46 6.41
CA THR A 100 14.16 4.34 5.51
C THR A 100 13.84 3.69 4.16
N ASP A 101 14.35 2.49 3.92
CA ASP A 101 14.22 1.76 2.65
C ASP A 101 12.89 0.97 2.61
N LEU A 102 11.79 1.71 2.45
CA LEU A 102 10.42 1.15 2.41
C LEU A 102 9.99 0.67 1.01
N ALA A 103 10.72 1.07 -0.03
CA ALA A 103 10.50 0.68 -1.41
C ALA A 103 11.82 0.72 -2.18
N ASP A 104 12.20 -0.40 -2.81
CA ASP A 104 13.44 -0.53 -3.59
C ASP A 104 13.58 0.52 -4.71
N VAL A 105 12.45 0.99 -5.28
CA VAL A 105 12.38 2.03 -6.31
C VAL A 105 11.35 3.07 -5.89
N SER A 106 11.82 4.30 -5.76
CA SER A 106 11.02 5.44 -5.33
C SER A 106 10.49 6.26 -6.51
N GLY A 107 9.68 7.27 -6.20
CA GLY A 107 9.22 8.31 -7.13
C GLY A 107 10.33 9.14 -7.79
N TYR A 108 11.61 8.87 -7.46
CA TYR A 108 12.74 9.37 -8.24
C TYR A 108 12.81 8.72 -9.62
N ALA A 109 12.59 7.40 -9.70
CA ALA A 109 12.61 6.65 -10.96
C ALA A 109 11.21 6.33 -11.48
N TYR A 110 10.19 6.38 -10.60
CA TYR A 110 8.80 6.13 -10.96
C TYR A 110 7.93 7.38 -11.01
N THR A 111 7.05 7.39 -12.02
CA THR A 111 5.83 8.19 -12.04
C THR A 111 4.66 7.28 -11.72
N TYR A 112 3.88 7.61 -10.71
CA TYR A 112 2.70 6.84 -10.32
C TYR A 112 1.48 7.28 -11.11
N LEU A 113 0.78 6.32 -11.72
CA LEU A 113 -0.31 6.58 -12.65
C LEU A 113 -1.64 6.05 -12.11
N LEU A 114 -2.72 6.77 -12.42
CA LEU A 114 -4.09 6.29 -12.27
C LEU A 114 -4.73 6.20 -13.65
N ASN A 115 -5.17 5.01 -14.07
CA ASN A 115 -5.72 4.75 -15.40
C ASN A 115 -4.81 5.28 -16.52
N GLY A 116 -3.50 5.07 -16.39
CA GLY A 116 -2.48 5.56 -17.34
C GLY A 116 -2.26 7.07 -17.34
N ASN A 117 -2.90 7.83 -16.44
CA ASN A 117 -2.75 9.27 -16.35
C ASN A 117 -1.75 9.63 -15.24
N THR A 118 -0.86 10.57 -15.55
CA THR A 118 0.04 11.17 -14.55
C THR A 118 -0.77 11.99 -13.55
N PRO A 119 -0.20 12.33 -12.37
CA PRO A 119 -0.87 13.21 -11.41
C PRO A 119 -1.24 14.57 -12.00
N ALA A 120 -0.46 15.08 -12.97
CA ALA A 120 -0.76 16.33 -13.66
C ALA A 120 -1.94 16.17 -14.63
N ALA A 121 -2.03 15.04 -15.35
CA ALA A 121 -3.11 14.75 -16.29
C ALA A 121 -4.46 14.54 -15.59
N ASN A 122 -4.46 14.01 -14.36
CA ASN A 122 -5.63 13.92 -13.47
C ASN A 122 -6.87 13.28 -14.12
N TRP A 123 -6.93 11.94 -14.11
CA TRP A 123 -8.12 11.21 -14.54
C TRP A 123 -9.38 11.72 -13.82
N THR A 124 -10.51 11.84 -14.52
CA THR A 124 -11.77 12.32 -13.93
C THR A 124 -12.89 11.29 -14.09
N GLY A 125 -13.51 10.91 -12.97
CA GLY A 125 -14.70 10.07 -12.90
C GLY A 125 -15.94 10.90 -12.58
N LEU A 126 -16.90 10.94 -13.49
CA LEU A 126 -18.15 11.69 -13.27
C LEU A 126 -19.08 10.96 -12.31
N PHE A 127 -19.92 11.69 -11.59
CA PHE A 127 -20.99 11.13 -10.77
C PHE A 127 -22.21 12.08 -10.69
N LYS A 128 -23.34 11.60 -10.17
CA LYS A 128 -24.49 12.41 -9.73
C LYS A 128 -24.47 12.55 -8.20
N PRO A 129 -24.61 13.77 -7.65
CA PRO A 129 -24.62 13.97 -6.21
C PRO A 129 -25.60 13.04 -5.48
N GLY A 130 -25.13 12.37 -4.43
CA GLY A 130 -25.89 11.43 -3.61
C GLY A 130 -26.00 10.00 -4.17
N GLU A 131 -25.48 9.72 -5.37
CA GLU A 131 -25.50 8.37 -5.93
C GLU A 131 -24.44 7.47 -5.26
N ARG A 132 -24.68 6.16 -5.25
CA ARG A 132 -23.66 5.18 -4.87
C ARG A 132 -22.75 4.96 -6.05
N VAL A 133 -21.45 5.19 -5.87
CA VAL A 133 -20.44 5.02 -6.92
C VAL A 133 -19.47 3.91 -6.51
N PRO A 134 -19.61 2.70 -7.05
CA PRO A 134 -18.58 1.68 -6.93
C PRO A 134 -17.30 2.09 -7.67
N LEU A 135 -16.18 1.98 -6.96
CA LEU A 135 -14.82 2.17 -7.46
C LEU A 135 -14.09 0.82 -7.34
N ARG A 136 -13.54 0.35 -8.46
CA ARG A 136 -12.79 -0.91 -8.51
C ARG A 136 -11.32 -0.56 -8.51
N LEU A 137 -10.69 -0.65 -7.36
CA LEU A 137 -9.28 -0.36 -7.17
C LEU A 137 -8.49 -1.61 -7.58
N ILE A 138 -7.56 -1.45 -8.52
CA ILE A 138 -6.63 -2.50 -8.95
C ILE A 138 -5.24 -1.93 -8.81
N ASN A 139 -4.35 -2.62 -8.09
CA ASN A 139 -2.94 -2.26 -8.10
C ASN A 139 -2.17 -3.16 -9.07
N GLY A 140 -2.03 -2.69 -10.31
CA GLY A 140 -1.22 -3.34 -11.36
C GLY A 140 0.21 -2.79 -11.43
N SER A 141 0.75 -2.35 -10.29
CA SER A 141 2.12 -1.84 -10.19
C SER A 141 3.11 -2.98 -10.02
N SER A 142 4.29 -2.82 -10.58
CA SER A 142 5.33 -3.84 -10.51
C SER A 142 5.91 -4.04 -9.11
N MET A 143 5.84 -3.03 -8.25
CA MET A 143 6.30 -3.14 -6.86
C MET A 143 5.66 -2.15 -5.89
N SER A 144 4.99 -1.09 -6.38
CA SER A 144 4.54 0.00 -5.53
C SER A 144 3.27 -0.36 -4.75
N PHE A 145 3.32 -0.15 -3.44
CA PHE A 145 2.14 -0.21 -2.57
C PHE A 145 1.58 1.20 -2.40
N PHE A 146 0.25 1.32 -2.43
CA PHE A 146 -0.41 2.62 -2.31
C PHE A 146 -1.33 2.70 -1.10
N ASP A 147 -1.31 3.85 -0.44
CA ASP A 147 -2.30 4.21 0.56
C ASP A 147 -3.36 5.09 -0.10
N VAL A 148 -4.56 4.53 -0.27
CA VAL A 148 -5.67 5.12 -1.03
C VAL A 148 -6.67 5.76 -0.08
N ARG A 149 -6.97 7.04 -0.33
CA ARG A 149 -8.00 7.81 0.39
C ARG A 149 -8.69 8.81 -0.52
N ILE A 150 -9.89 9.22 -0.13
CA ILE A 150 -10.66 10.28 -0.80
C ILE A 150 -11.13 11.29 0.25
N PRO A 151 -10.36 12.35 0.55
CA PRO A 151 -10.72 13.29 1.60
C PRO A 151 -12.12 13.87 1.41
N GLY A 152 -12.94 13.78 2.45
CA GLY A 152 -14.35 14.14 2.42
C GLY A 152 -15.31 12.99 2.12
N LEU A 153 -14.82 11.80 1.73
CA LEU A 153 -15.61 10.59 1.53
C LEU A 153 -15.03 9.42 2.33
N LYS A 154 -15.91 8.56 2.85
CA LYS A 154 -15.53 7.26 3.41
C LYS A 154 -15.54 6.21 2.29
N LEU A 155 -14.65 5.22 2.41
CA LEU A 155 -14.59 4.06 1.52
C LEU A 155 -15.33 2.91 2.19
N THR A 156 -16.43 2.44 1.61
CA THR A 156 -17.08 1.20 2.06
C THR A 156 -16.58 0.04 1.22
N VAL A 157 -15.64 -0.74 1.75
CA VAL A 157 -15.10 -1.96 1.12
C VAL A 157 -16.18 -3.04 1.12
N VAL A 158 -16.42 -3.64 -0.05
CA VAL A 158 -17.47 -4.66 -0.24
C VAL A 158 -16.98 -5.92 -0.93
N ALA A 159 -15.80 -5.88 -1.56
CA ALA A 159 -15.13 -7.07 -2.07
C ALA A 159 -13.61 -6.88 -2.07
N THR A 160 -12.89 -7.99 -1.99
CA THR A 160 -11.44 -8.05 -2.21
C THR A 160 -11.11 -9.28 -3.04
N ASP A 161 -10.21 -9.15 -4.02
CA ASP A 161 -9.72 -10.22 -4.90
C ASP A 161 -10.83 -11.08 -5.53
N GLY A 162 -11.91 -10.40 -5.91
CA GLY A 162 -13.09 -11.01 -6.54
C GLY A 162 -14.02 -11.75 -5.59
N GLN A 163 -13.77 -11.73 -4.28
CA GLN A 163 -14.63 -12.28 -3.23
C GLN A 163 -15.42 -11.18 -2.53
N ASP A 164 -16.72 -11.38 -2.36
CA ASP A 164 -17.56 -10.47 -1.59
C ASP A 164 -17.21 -10.57 -0.09
N VAL A 165 -17.18 -9.43 0.60
CA VAL A 165 -16.95 -9.35 2.05
C VAL A 165 -18.10 -8.63 2.75
N GLU A 166 -18.24 -8.86 4.06
CA GLU A 166 -19.11 -8.01 4.88
C GLU A 166 -18.64 -6.55 4.78
N PRO A 167 -19.53 -5.57 4.53
CA PRO A 167 -19.12 -4.20 4.25
C PRO A 167 -18.35 -3.54 5.40
N VAL A 168 -17.14 -3.05 5.12
CA VAL A 168 -16.30 -2.32 6.08
C VAL A 168 -16.12 -0.89 5.62
N THR A 169 -16.46 0.09 6.47
CA THR A 169 -16.29 1.52 6.14
C THR A 169 -15.04 2.08 6.79
N VAL A 170 -14.13 2.62 5.98
CA VAL A 170 -12.81 3.15 6.37
C VAL A 170 -12.54 4.52 5.76
N ASP A 171 -11.49 5.19 6.23
CA ASP A 171 -10.96 6.43 5.66
C ASP A 171 -9.88 6.18 4.62
N GLU A 172 -9.09 5.12 4.82
CA GLU A 172 -7.91 4.80 4.04
C GLU A 172 -7.71 3.29 4.00
N LEU A 173 -7.16 2.79 2.89
CA LEU A 173 -6.71 1.40 2.78
C LEU A 173 -5.35 1.37 2.08
N ARG A 174 -4.49 0.46 2.51
CA ARG A 174 -3.29 0.10 1.75
C ARG A 174 -3.68 -0.97 0.73
N ILE A 175 -3.24 -0.79 -0.51
CA ILE A 175 -3.38 -1.78 -1.58
C ILE A 175 -1.98 -2.20 -2.04
N GLY A 176 -1.64 -3.45 -1.78
CA GLY A 176 -0.42 -4.09 -2.24
C GLY A 176 -0.46 -4.41 -3.73
N THR A 177 0.69 -4.72 -4.32
CA THR A 177 0.77 -5.18 -5.71
C THR A 177 -0.15 -6.38 -5.92
N ALA A 178 -0.87 -6.38 -7.06
CA ALA A 178 -1.82 -7.40 -7.49
C ALA A 178 -3.16 -7.47 -6.75
N GLU A 179 -3.31 -6.79 -5.62
CA GLU A 179 -4.59 -6.75 -4.91
C GLU A 179 -5.65 -5.96 -5.66
N VAL A 180 -6.91 -6.38 -5.46
CA VAL A 180 -8.10 -5.73 -6.00
C VAL A 180 -9.11 -5.48 -4.89
N TYR A 181 -9.58 -4.23 -4.77
CA TYR A 181 -10.65 -3.87 -3.83
C TYR A 181 -11.83 -3.23 -4.57
N ASP A 182 -13.03 -3.70 -4.27
CA ASP A 182 -14.25 -2.97 -4.63
C ASP A 182 -14.68 -2.13 -3.43
N VAL A 183 -14.74 -0.81 -3.62
CA VAL A 183 -15.22 0.14 -2.61
C VAL A 183 -16.39 0.94 -3.14
N ILE A 184 -17.30 1.34 -2.26
CA ILE A 184 -18.43 2.21 -2.61
C ILE A 184 -18.23 3.54 -1.90
N VAL A 185 -18.43 4.62 -2.65
CA VAL A 185 -18.50 5.98 -2.10
C VAL A 185 -19.84 6.63 -2.43
N ILE A 186 -20.24 7.61 -1.62
CA ILE A 186 -21.47 8.39 -1.82
C ILE A 186 -21.08 9.88 -1.82
N PRO A 187 -20.72 10.44 -2.98
CA PRO A 187 -20.26 11.80 -3.08
C PRO A 187 -21.41 12.82 -3.04
N GLY A 188 -21.18 13.96 -2.38
CA GLY A 188 -22.08 15.13 -2.43
C GLY A 188 -21.84 15.97 -3.69
N ASP A 189 -22.40 17.19 -3.73
CA ASP A 189 -22.23 18.11 -4.86
C ASP A 189 -20.89 18.88 -4.81
N ALA A 190 -19.79 18.15 -4.91
CA ALA A 190 -18.42 18.70 -4.88
C ALA A 190 -17.43 17.81 -5.64
N ALA A 191 -16.28 18.36 -6.03
CA ALA A 191 -15.18 17.53 -6.52
C ALA A 191 -14.40 16.91 -5.35
N TYR A 192 -13.96 15.66 -5.51
CA TYR A 192 -13.18 14.92 -4.52
C TYR A 192 -11.93 14.33 -5.19
N THR A 193 -10.76 14.49 -4.59
CA THR A 193 -9.52 13.88 -5.10
C THR A 193 -9.44 12.43 -4.63
N VAL A 194 -9.40 11.49 -5.59
CA VAL A 194 -8.90 10.14 -5.34
C VAL A 194 -7.39 10.23 -5.23
N PHE A 195 -6.85 9.94 -4.05
CA PHE A 195 -5.44 10.12 -3.76
C PHE A 195 -4.82 8.78 -3.36
N ALA A 196 -3.75 8.39 -4.04
CA ALA A 196 -3.03 7.14 -3.82
C ALA A 196 -1.53 7.46 -3.67
N GLN A 197 -1.07 7.62 -2.44
CA GLN A 197 0.36 7.91 -2.18
C GLN A 197 1.15 6.62 -2.06
N SER A 198 2.41 6.63 -2.51
CA SER A 198 3.30 5.49 -2.32
C SER A 198 3.60 5.25 -0.84
N MET A 199 3.81 3.99 -0.45
CA MET A 199 4.14 3.60 0.92
C MET A 199 5.39 4.32 1.47
N ASP A 200 6.39 4.58 0.64
CA ASP A 200 7.63 5.28 0.98
C ASP A 200 7.50 6.82 0.97
N ARG A 201 6.31 7.35 0.64
CA ARG A 201 5.98 8.79 0.55
C ARG A 201 6.84 9.59 -0.44
N SER A 202 7.42 8.94 -1.45
CA SER A 202 8.18 9.64 -2.48
C SER A 202 7.31 10.23 -3.60
N GLY A 203 6.05 9.80 -3.71
CA GLY A 203 5.10 10.39 -4.65
C GLY A 203 3.69 9.84 -4.49
N PHE A 204 2.83 10.16 -5.46
CA PHE A 204 1.43 9.73 -5.47
C PHE A 204 0.88 9.66 -6.89
N ALA A 205 -0.17 8.85 -7.08
CA ALA A 205 -1.12 8.95 -8.17
C ALA A 205 -2.38 9.69 -7.69
N ARG A 206 -3.09 10.35 -8.62
CA ARG A 206 -4.39 10.96 -8.31
C ARG A 206 -5.38 10.94 -9.46
N GLY A 207 -6.64 11.04 -9.10
CA GLY A 207 -7.75 11.40 -9.99
C GLY A 207 -8.77 12.28 -9.26
N THR A 208 -9.81 12.69 -9.97
CA THR A 208 -10.91 13.48 -9.43
C THR A 208 -12.24 12.79 -9.68
N LEU A 209 -13.04 12.61 -8.64
CA LEU A 209 -14.48 12.35 -8.77
C LEU A 209 -15.20 13.69 -8.78
N ALA A 210 -16.06 13.95 -9.77
CA ALA A 210 -16.80 15.21 -9.83
C ALA A 210 -18.21 15.11 -10.45
N PRO A 211 -19.14 16.02 -10.10
CA PRO A 211 -20.43 16.15 -10.76
C PRO A 211 -20.34 16.54 -12.24
N SER A 212 -19.28 17.27 -12.63
CA SER A 212 -19.08 17.75 -13.99
C SER A 212 -17.61 17.76 -14.41
N ALA A 213 -17.36 17.66 -15.70
CA ALA A 213 -16.01 17.62 -16.27
C ALA A 213 -15.28 18.95 -16.05
N GLY A 214 -13.96 18.88 -15.81
CA GLY A 214 -13.11 20.04 -15.59
C GLY A 214 -13.09 20.57 -14.15
N MET A 215 -13.93 20.05 -13.27
CA MET A 215 -13.81 20.30 -11.83
C MET A 215 -12.57 19.58 -11.26
N THR A 216 -11.94 20.20 -10.26
CA THR A 216 -10.81 19.64 -9.53
C THR A 216 -10.98 19.86 -8.04
N ALA A 217 -10.41 18.99 -7.21
CA ALA A 217 -10.32 19.20 -5.77
C ALA A 217 -8.88 19.46 -5.33
N ALA A 218 -8.70 19.93 -4.09
CA ALA A 218 -7.40 20.13 -3.50
C ALA A 218 -6.63 18.79 -3.41
N VAL A 219 -5.37 18.81 -3.83
CA VAL A 219 -4.48 17.65 -3.68
C VAL A 219 -3.99 17.58 -2.24
N PRO A 220 -4.19 16.46 -1.53
CA PRO A 220 -3.65 16.28 -0.20
C PRO A 220 -2.13 16.39 -0.18
N ALA A 221 -1.58 16.89 0.92
CA ALA A 221 -0.15 16.75 1.17
C ALA A 221 0.19 15.25 1.37
N LEU A 222 1.40 14.87 0.96
CA LEU A 222 1.97 13.58 1.34
C LEU A 222 2.12 13.52 2.85
N ASP A 223 1.83 12.35 3.44
CA ASP A 223 2.13 12.12 4.84
C ASP A 223 3.65 12.09 5.08
N ALA A 224 4.06 12.27 6.34
CA ALA A 224 5.45 12.14 6.74
C ALA A 224 5.99 10.73 6.44
N ARG A 225 7.26 10.66 6.04
CA ARG A 225 7.96 9.38 5.83
C ARG A 225 8.01 8.59 7.13
N ALA A 226 7.57 7.35 7.05
CA ALA A 226 7.72 6.39 8.14
C ALA A 226 9.15 5.85 8.18
N ILE A 227 9.55 5.38 9.35
CA ILE A 227 10.84 4.72 9.58
C ILE A 227 10.49 3.32 10.09
N LEU A 228 11.12 2.30 9.52
CA LEU A 228 11.00 0.94 9.99
C LEU A 228 11.44 0.87 11.46
N SER A 229 10.62 0.23 12.27
CA SER A 229 10.95 -0.13 13.64
C SER A 229 11.41 -1.58 13.72
N MET A 230 12.01 -1.97 14.84
CA MET A 230 12.34 -3.38 15.08
C MET A 230 11.09 -4.27 15.11
N ASN A 231 9.94 -3.71 15.48
CA ASN A 231 8.67 -4.43 15.42
C ASN A 231 8.28 -4.77 13.98
N ASP A 232 8.53 -3.86 13.04
CA ASP A 232 8.26 -4.10 11.61
C ASP A 232 9.15 -5.20 11.03
N MET A 233 10.31 -5.44 11.65
CA MET A 233 11.21 -6.54 11.29
C MET A 233 10.89 -7.86 12.02
N GLY A 234 9.84 -7.90 12.85
CA GLY A 234 9.54 -9.07 13.70
C GLY A 234 10.57 -9.34 14.80
N MET A 235 11.36 -8.32 15.17
CA MET A 235 12.50 -8.42 16.09
C MET A 235 12.31 -7.56 17.34
N SER A 236 11.10 -7.51 17.90
CA SER A 236 10.86 -6.73 19.12
C SER A 236 11.66 -7.34 20.29
N HIS A 237 12.67 -6.62 20.81
CA HIS A 237 13.56 -7.17 21.84
C HIS A 237 13.71 -6.32 23.12
N GLU A 238 13.13 -5.12 23.26
CA GLU A 238 13.30 -4.33 24.49
C GLU A 238 12.08 -3.47 24.88
N GLY A 239 11.65 -3.58 26.15
CA GLY A 239 10.97 -2.48 26.87
C GLY A 239 9.44 -2.50 26.99
N MET A 240 8.75 -3.54 26.55
CA MET A 240 7.28 -3.63 26.63
C MET A 240 6.82 -4.31 27.92
N ASP A 241 5.81 -3.73 28.58
CA ASP A 241 5.04 -4.38 29.64
C ASP A 241 4.33 -5.63 29.05
N HIS A 242 4.87 -6.80 29.35
CA HIS A 242 4.41 -8.11 28.87
C HIS A 242 2.97 -8.45 29.28
N SER A 243 2.29 -7.60 30.04
CA SER A 243 0.91 -7.85 30.50
C SER A 243 -0.17 -7.62 29.44
N LYS A 244 0.16 -7.04 28.28
CA LYS A 244 -0.82 -6.70 27.22
C LYS A 244 -0.62 -7.36 25.86
N MET A 245 0.46 -8.12 25.67
CA MET A 245 0.61 -8.97 24.48
C MET A 245 0.17 -10.39 24.81
N ASP A 246 -0.66 -10.97 23.94
CA ASP A 246 -0.97 -12.39 23.99
C ASP A 246 0.33 -13.18 23.70
N PRO A 247 0.86 -13.97 24.67
CA PRO A 247 2.08 -14.76 24.47
C PRO A 247 1.97 -15.80 23.35
N SER A 248 0.75 -16.11 22.86
CA SER A 248 0.55 -16.99 21.72
C SER A 248 0.90 -16.36 20.37
N ALA A 249 1.04 -15.04 20.31
CA ALA A 249 1.29 -14.28 19.07
C ALA A 249 2.77 -14.22 18.65
N MET A 250 3.71 -14.68 19.48
CA MET A 250 5.15 -14.73 19.16
C MET A 250 5.72 -16.12 19.44
N GLN A 251 5.71 -16.98 18.44
CA GLN A 251 6.30 -18.32 18.51
C GLN A 251 7.59 -18.39 17.69
N PRO A 252 8.71 -18.84 18.28
CA PRO A 252 9.93 -19.09 17.53
C PRO A 252 9.66 -20.13 16.43
N LEU A 253 10.08 -19.84 15.21
CA LEU A 253 9.91 -20.76 14.09
C LEU A 253 11.10 -21.73 14.01
N HIS A 254 10.79 -23.02 13.96
CA HIS A 254 11.78 -24.04 13.67
C HIS A 254 11.89 -24.24 12.16
N HIS A 255 12.96 -23.69 11.59
CA HIS A 255 13.23 -23.80 10.17
C HIS A 255 13.86 -25.14 9.80
N ALA A 256 13.42 -25.72 8.69
CA ALA A 256 14.06 -26.90 8.15
C ALA A 256 15.49 -26.55 7.69
N PRO A 257 16.46 -27.48 7.76
CA PRO A 257 17.82 -27.22 7.27
C PRO A 257 17.88 -26.77 5.80
N ALA A 258 16.92 -27.18 4.97
CA ALA A 258 16.79 -26.77 3.58
C ALA A 258 16.40 -25.28 3.41
N GLU A 259 15.85 -24.66 4.45
CA GLU A 259 15.57 -23.22 4.52
C GLU A 259 16.80 -22.41 4.96
N SER A 260 17.97 -23.05 4.99
CA SER A 260 19.26 -22.42 5.25
C SER A 260 20.16 -22.65 4.03
N GLY A 261 20.38 -21.61 3.23
CA GLY A 261 21.22 -21.71 2.04
C GLY A 261 21.38 -20.38 1.30
N PRO A 262 22.33 -20.28 0.36
CA PRO A 262 22.67 -19.04 -0.35
C PRO A 262 21.56 -18.53 -1.29
N ILE A 263 20.48 -19.30 -1.45
CA ILE A 263 19.28 -18.93 -2.22
C ILE A 263 18.16 -18.35 -1.35
N VAL A 264 18.31 -18.41 -0.03
CA VAL A 264 17.34 -17.88 0.94
C VAL A 264 17.81 -16.49 1.34
N ASP A 265 17.07 -15.48 0.89
CA ASP A 265 17.44 -14.06 1.11
C ASP A 265 17.06 -13.61 2.53
N MET A 266 15.86 -14.00 2.98
CA MET A 266 15.31 -13.67 4.29
C MET A 266 14.54 -14.85 4.89
N ARG A 267 14.46 -14.89 6.22
CA ARG A 267 13.74 -15.90 6.98
C ARG A 267 13.08 -15.26 8.19
N ALA A 268 11.80 -15.55 8.39
CA ALA A 268 11.08 -15.08 9.56
C ALA A 268 11.39 -15.98 10.75
N ASP A 269 12.24 -15.53 11.67
CA ASP A 269 12.61 -16.33 12.85
C ASP A 269 11.52 -16.33 13.94
N MET A 270 10.51 -15.46 13.84
CA MET A 270 9.35 -15.40 14.72
C MET A 270 8.05 -15.36 13.92
N LEU A 271 7.06 -16.15 14.34
CA LEU A 271 5.68 -16.03 13.88
C LEU A 271 5.08 -14.77 14.50
N MET A 272 4.44 -13.92 13.69
CA MET A 272 3.57 -12.85 14.18
C MET A 272 2.22 -12.89 13.46
N ILE A 273 1.14 -12.76 14.23
CA ILE A 273 -0.20 -12.55 13.68
C ILE A 273 -0.39 -11.04 13.58
N GLY A 274 -0.35 -10.50 12.34
CA GLY A 274 -0.47 -9.07 12.07
C GLY A 274 -1.72 -8.72 11.26
N LEU A 275 -2.83 -9.46 11.43
CA LEU A 275 -4.04 -9.21 10.65
C LEU A 275 -4.70 -7.87 11.00
N ASP A 276 -4.55 -7.43 12.25
CA ASP A 276 -5.03 -6.15 12.78
C ASP A 276 -4.02 -5.00 12.61
N GLU A 277 -2.86 -5.27 12.01
CA GLU A 277 -1.86 -4.26 11.75
C GLU A 277 -2.21 -3.45 10.48
N PRO A 278 -2.38 -2.12 10.58
CA PRO A 278 -2.66 -1.28 9.42
C PRO A 278 -1.43 -1.08 8.52
N GLY A 279 -0.25 -1.51 8.97
CA GLY A 279 1.02 -1.38 8.26
C GLY A 279 1.82 -0.12 8.59
N ILE A 280 3.08 -0.12 8.14
CA ILE A 280 4.05 0.96 8.39
C ILE A 280 3.55 2.29 7.83
N GLY A 281 3.64 3.35 8.64
CA GLY A 281 3.21 4.70 8.27
C GLY A 281 1.70 4.94 8.34
N LEU A 282 0.93 3.93 8.77
CA LEU A 282 -0.53 4.02 8.91
C LEU A 282 -0.99 3.93 10.37
N ARG A 283 -0.11 3.52 11.29
CA ARG A 283 -0.36 3.53 12.74
C ARG A 283 -0.55 4.95 13.25
N ASN A 284 -1.58 5.17 14.07
CA ASN A 284 -1.85 6.45 14.76
C ASN A 284 -1.91 7.68 13.84
N ASN A 285 -2.26 7.51 12.55
CA ASN A 285 -2.33 8.60 11.57
C ASN A 285 -3.64 9.42 11.65
N GLY A 286 -4.49 9.14 12.64
CA GLY A 286 -5.77 9.82 12.86
C GLY A 286 -6.92 9.36 11.95
N ARG A 287 -6.70 8.34 11.11
CA ARG A 287 -7.69 7.82 10.15
C ARG A 287 -8.07 6.38 10.52
N ARG A 288 -9.29 5.96 10.16
CA ARG A 288 -9.63 4.54 10.20
C ARG A 288 -9.01 3.86 8.97
N VAL A 289 -8.00 3.04 9.19
CA VAL A 289 -7.33 2.27 8.14
C VAL A 289 -7.94 0.88 8.07
N LEU A 290 -8.13 0.34 6.87
CA LEU A 290 -8.53 -1.06 6.68
C LEU A 290 -7.41 -2.00 7.14
N THR A 291 -7.76 -3.02 7.91
CA THR A 291 -6.86 -4.13 8.25
C THR A 291 -7.46 -5.45 7.76
N TYR A 292 -6.65 -6.49 7.61
CA TYR A 292 -7.19 -7.79 7.21
C TYR A 292 -8.13 -8.38 8.27
N ALA A 293 -7.97 -8.03 9.55
CA ALA A 293 -8.87 -8.42 10.64
C ALA A 293 -10.27 -7.80 10.52
N ASP A 294 -10.43 -6.72 9.75
CA ASP A 294 -11.75 -6.15 9.46
C ASP A 294 -12.54 -7.00 8.45
N LEU A 295 -11.87 -7.81 7.63
CA LEU A 295 -12.47 -8.49 6.48
C LEU A 295 -13.00 -9.87 6.86
N SER A 296 -14.24 -10.15 6.45
CA SER A 296 -14.86 -11.47 6.59
C SER A 296 -15.72 -11.80 5.37
N THR A 297 -15.77 -13.07 4.98
CA THR A 297 -16.55 -13.51 3.81
C THR A 297 -18.05 -13.45 4.09
N ILE A 298 -18.83 -13.18 3.04
CA ILE A 298 -20.29 -13.25 3.14
C ILE A 298 -20.75 -14.72 3.13
N GLY A 299 -21.09 -15.26 4.30
CA GLY A 299 -21.61 -16.62 4.49
C GLY A 299 -20.53 -17.69 4.72
N GLU A 300 -20.96 -18.93 4.95
CA GLU A 300 -20.04 -20.08 5.11
C GLU A 300 -19.27 -20.34 3.81
N PRO A 301 -17.98 -20.71 3.88
CA PRO A 301 -17.21 -21.07 2.69
C PRO A 301 -17.93 -22.19 1.94
N SER A 302 -18.14 -22.00 0.64
CA SER A 302 -18.73 -23.03 -0.21
C SER A 302 -17.82 -24.26 -0.20
N THR A 303 -18.24 -25.29 0.53
CA THR A 303 -17.63 -26.63 0.56
C THR A 303 -17.69 -27.30 -0.80
#